data_AF-A0A482WBJ6-F1
#
_entry.id   AF-A0A482WBJ6-F1
#
_cell.length_a   1.000
_cell.length_b   1.000
_cell.length_c   1.000
_cell.angle_alpha   90.00
_cell.angle_beta   90.00
_cell.angle_gamma   90.00
#
_symmetry.space_group_name_H-M   'P 1'
#
loop_
_entity.id
_entity.type
_entity.pdbx_description
1 polymer ?
#
loop_
_entity_poly.entity_id
_entity_poly.type
_entity_poly.pdbx_seq_one_letter_code
_entity_poly.pdbx_strand_id
1 'polypeptide(L)'
;MKSSVADDTQEKFETARNECISETKVSRDLADGLKEGKFVEDAKLKEYIFCVNKKIGYQNENGDFDYDVVADDFQQRLAKAKSECLSEVKVDKTLVDGIKEGKFADDSALKEYIFCVNKKIGYQNENGDFQDDEIRKVLKDKYSEELLNRSITTCNKKKDTPQEDGKWQSAQNDTKFKEYMFCFNKKMGYQNEAGDFQKAELKSSLAINSNQENVNDIVEKCAVKKSTPQESAYQCMKCIDDNRPKN
;
A
#
# COMPACT_ATOMS: atom_id res chain seq x y z
N MET A 1 11.68 -14.77 30.71
CA MET A 1 11.28 -15.22 29.36
C MET A 1 10.00 -14.49 29.01
N LYS A 2 10.04 -13.53 28.08
CA LYS A 2 8.82 -12.88 27.57
C LYS A 2 8.47 -13.63 26.28
N SER A 3 7.46 -14.51 26.33
CA SER A 3 6.86 -15.00 25.07
C SER A 3 6.24 -13.81 24.37
N SER A 4 6.46 -13.72 23.06
CA SER A 4 5.89 -12.62 22.28
C SER A 4 4.45 -12.98 21.94
N VAL A 5 3.54 -12.00 22.03
CA VAL A 5 2.12 -12.16 21.65
C VAL A 5 1.96 -12.58 20.18
N ALA A 6 2.99 -12.40 19.35
CA ALA A 6 2.99 -12.81 17.94
C ALA A 6 3.32 -14.30 17.72
N ASP A 7 3.84 -15.01 18.72
CA ASP A 7 3.94 -16.48 18.70
C ASP A 7 2.56 -17.11 18.96
N ASP A 8 1.72 -16.45 19.76
CA ASP A 8 0.37 -16.87 20.13
C ASP A 8 -0.59 -16.89 18.92
N THR A 9 -0.45 -15.97 17.96
CA THR A 9 -1.33 -15.96 16.77
C THR A 9 -1.00 -17.06 15.76
N GLN A 10 0.29 -17.35 15.55
CA GLN A 10 0.71 -18.43 14.67
C GLN A 10 0.30 -19.79 15.25
N GLU A 11 0.47 -19.98 16.56
CA GLU A 11 0.04 -21.17 17.29
C GLU A 11 -1.49 -21.34 17.26
N LYS A 12 -2.26 -20.24 17.37
CA LYS A 12 -3.72 -20.23 17.19
C LYS A 12 -4.13 -20.69 15.79
N PHE A 13 -3.46 -20.20 14.74
CA PHE A 13 -3.72 -20.63 13.37
C PHE A 13 -3.41 -22.12 13.15
N GLU A 14 -2.31 -22.63 13.70
CA GLU A 14 -1.94 -24.04 13.57
C GLU A 14 -2.90 -24.96 14.34
N THR A 15 -3.30 -24.55 15.54
CA THR A 15 -4.33 -25.23 16.34
C THR A 15 -5.66 -25.27 15.59
N ALA A 16 -6.16 -24.10 15.16
CA ALA A 16 -7.40 -23.98 14.42
C ALA A 16 -7.37 -24.79 13.12
N ARG A 17 -6.26 -24.78 12.38
CA ARG A 17 -6.07 -25.61 11.17
C ARG A 17 -6.25 -27.09 11.47
N ASN A 18 -5.55 -27.62 12.47
CA ASN A 18 -5.59 -29.06 12.76
C ASN A 18 -6.98 -29.51 13.23
N GLU A 19 -7.63 -28.70 14.08
CA GLU A 19 -9.00 -28.95 14.51
C GLU A 19 -9.97 -28.90 13.35
N CYS A 20 -9.91 -27.86 12.51
CA CYS A 20 -10.83 -27.69 11.39
C CYS A 20 -10.63 -28.75 10.29
N ILE A 21 -9.41 -29.25 10.06
CA ILE A 21 -9.18 -30.42 9.18
C ILE A 21 -9.95 -31.63 9.73
N SER A 22 -9.92 -31.83 11.05
CA SER A 22 -10.65 -32.94 11.68
C SER A 22 -12.17 -32.73 11.66
N GLU A 23 -12.66 -31.51 11.87
CA GLU A 23 -14.10 -31.20 11.92
C GLU A 23 -14.74 -31.28 10.53
N THR A 24 -14.13 -30.66 9.52
CA THR A 24 -14.74 -30.54 8.19
C THR A 24 -14.41 -31.71 7.28
N LYS A 25 -13.38 -32.49 7.63
CA LYS A 25 -12.83 -33.59 6.82
C LYS A 25 -12.28 -33.14 5.47
N VAL A 26 -11.87 -31.87 5.34
CA VAL A 26 -11.13 -31.40 4.17
C VAL A 26 -9.82 -32.19 4.03
N SER A 27 -9.36 -32.41 2.80
CA SER A 27 -8.05 -33.04 2.59
C SER A 27 -6.93 -32.08 3.01
N ARG A 28 -5.84 -32.65 3.54
CA ARG A 28 -4.66 -31.85 3.93
C ARG A 28 -4.08 -31.10 2.74
N ASP A 29 -4.04 -31.73 1.57
CA ASP A 29 -3.53 -31.11 0.33
C ASP A 29 -4.33 -29.86 -0.04
N LEU A 30 -5.66 -29.89 0.08
CA LEU A 30 -6.51 -28.71 -0.18
C LEU A 30 -6.29 -27.63 0.88
N ALA A 31 -6.18 -27.99 2.16
CA ALA A 31 -5.91 -27.05 3.23
C ALA A 31 -4.52 -26.41 3.13
N ASP A 32 -3.50 -27.15 2.70
CA ASP A 32 -2.14 -26.67 2.52
C ASP A 32 -1.99 -25.78 1.28
N GLY A 33 -2.74 -26.08 0.22
CA GLY A 33 -2.78 -25.24 -0.99
C GLY A 33 -3.18 -23.78 -0.73
N LEU A 34 -3.93 -23.49 0.34
CA LEU A 34 -4.30 -22.11 0.70
C LEU A 34 -3.09 -21.23 1.04
N LYS A 35 -2.03 -21.79 1.64
CA LYS A 35 -0.79 -21.04 1.94
C LYS A 35 -0.07 -20.61 0.66
N GLU A 36 -0.33 -21.32 -0.43
CA GLU A 36 0.23 -21.08 -1.76
C GLU A 36 -0.73 -20.26 -2.65
N GLY A 37 -1.85 -19.78 -2.09
CA GLY A 37 -2.87 -19.03 -2.83
C GLY A 37 -3.71 -19.90 -3.79
N LYS A 38 -3.71 -21.23 -3.62
CA LYS A 38 -4.52 -22.15 -4.44
C LYS A 38 -5.94 -22.23 -3.86
N PHE A 39 -6.84 -21.41 -4.41
CA PHE A 39 -8.27 -21.48 -4.11
C PHE A 39 -8.98 -22.31 -5.18
N VAL A 40 -9.68 -23.35 -4.74
CA VAL A 40 -10.51 -24.20 -5.62
C VAL A 40 -11.95 -24.23 -5.11
N GLU A 41 -12.89 -24.43 -6.02
CA GLU A 41 -14.30 -24.54 -5.71
C GLU A 41 -14.63 -25.92 -5.11
N ASP A 42 -14.33 -26.09 -3.82
CA ASP A 42 -14.61 -27.31 -3.06
C ASP A 42 -15.44 -27.02 -1.80
N ALA A 43 -16.49 -27.80 -1.57
CA ALA A 43 -17.42 -27.59 -0.45
C ALA A 43 -16.74 -27.77 0.91
N LYS A 44 -15.83 -28.77 1.04
CA LYS A 44 -15.12 -29.04 2.29
C LYS A 44 -14.04 -28.00 2.54
N LEU A 45 -13.42 -27.46 1.49
CA LEU A 45 -12.50 -26.34 1.61
C LEU A 45 -13.21 -25.07 2.10
N LYS A 46 -14.42 -24.77 1.60
CA LYS A 46 -15.23 -23.64 2.10
C LYS A 46 -15.63 -23.80 3.57
N GLU A 47 -16.09 -25.00 3.96
CA GLU A 47 -16.39 -25.32 5.36
C GLU A 47 -15.14 -25.17 6.25
N TYR A 48 -13.98 -25.64 5.77
CA TYR A 48 -12.71 -25.53 6.47
C TYR A 48 -12.28 -24.08 6.68
N ILE A 49 -12.34 -23.24 5.63
CA ILE A 49 -11.99 -21.82 5.72
C ILE A 49 -12.90 -21.11 6.73
N PHE A 50 -14.21 -21.36 6.67
CA PHE A 50 -15.16 -20.80 7.62
C PHE A 50 -14.86 -21.23 9.06
N CYS A 51 -14.58 -22.52 9.28
CA CYS A 51 -14.20 -23.05 10.58
C CYS A 51 -12.94 -22.37 11.14
N VAL A 52 -11.88 -22.25 10.33
CA VAL A 52 -10.63 -21.61 10.76
C VAL A 52 -10.89 -20.16 11.12
N ASN A 53 -11.57 -19.41 10.24
CA ASN A 53 -11.89 -18.00 10.47
C ASN A 53 -12.70 -17.80 11.75
N LYS A 54 -13.64 -18.70 12.05
CA LYS A 54 -14.42 -18.64 13.29
C LYS A 54 -13.55 -18.87 14.53
N LYS A 55 -12.68 -19.88 14.52
CA LYS A 55 -11.82 -20.21 15.67
C LYS A 55 -10.78 -19.14 15.97
N ILE A 56 -10.30 -18.45 14.94
CA ILE A 56 -9.36 -17.32 15.11
C ILE A 56 -10.07 -15.99 15.35
N GLY A 57 -11.41 -15.96 15.32
CA GLY A 57 -12.22 -14.77 15.60
C GLY A 57 -12.40 -13.80 14.42
N TYR A 58 -12.02 -14.18 13.20
CA TYR A 58 -12.15 -13.32 12.01
C TYR A 58 -13.57 -13.30 11.46
N GLN A 59 -14.35 -14.35 11.69
CA GLN A 59 -15.69 -14.49 11.14
C GLN A 59 -16.64 -15.03 12.20
N ASN A 60 -17.84 -14.45 12.30
CA ASN A 60 -18.85 -14.87 13.25
C ASN A 60 -19.70 -16.06 12.70
N GLU A 61 -20.67 -16.53 13.49
CA GLU A 61 -21.54 -17.66 13.09
C GLU A 61 -22.41 -17.38 11.86
N ASN A 62 -22.70 -16.10 11.59
CA ASN A 62 -23.51 -15.67 10.45
C ASN A 62 -22.69 -15.51 9.16
N GLY A 63 -21.36 -15.59 9.27
CA GLY A 63 -20.47 -15.34 8.14
C GLY A 63 -19.97 -13.90 8.01
N ASP A 64 -20.30 -13.01 8.94
CA ASP A 64 -19.77 -11.64 8.92
C ASP A 64 -18.34 -11.61 9.47
N PHE A 65 -17.49 -10.78 8.85
CA PHE A 65 -16.12 -10.60 9.31
C PHE A 65 -16.04 -9.60 10.46
N ASP A 66 -15.26 -9.94 11.49
CA ASP A 66 -14.84 -9.00 12.53
C ASP A 66 -13.59 -8.26 12.04
N TYR A 67 -13.82 -7.09 11.45
CA TYR A 67 -12.74 -6.29 10.85
C TYR A 67 -11.78 -5.70 11.89
N ASP A 68 -12.21 -5.51 13.13
CA ASP A 68 -11.35 -5.00 14.19
C ASP A 68 -10.32 -6.07 14.58
N VAL A 69 -10.76 -7.32 14.76
CA VAL A 69 -9.87 -8.46 15.02
C VAL A 69 -8.90 -8.70 13.86
N VAL A 70 -9.39 -8.61 12.62
CA VAL A 70 -8.54 -8.76 11.42
C VAL A 70 -7.50 -7.64 11.33
N ALA A 71 -7.88 -6.40 11.64
CA ALA A 71 -6.97 -5.26 11.63
C ALA A 71 -5.89 -5.39 12.71
N ASP A 72 -6.27 -5.81 13.92
CA ASP A 72 -5.34 -6.00 15.03
C ASP A 72 -4.32 -7.10 14.75
N ASP A 73 -4.75 -8.25 14.20
CA ASP A 73 -3.81 -9.31 13.78
C ASP A 73 -2.84 -8.79 12.71
N PHE A 74 -3.34 -8.06 11.71
CA PHE A 74 -2.49 -7.49 10.68
C PHE A 74 -1.43 -6.56 11.26
N GLN A 75 -1.77 -5.70 12.22
CA GLN A 75 -0.80 -4.81 12.88
C GLN A 75 0.26 -5.62 13.64
N GLN A 76 -0.13 -6.70 14.31
CA GLN A 76 0.81 -7.58 15.03
C GLN A 76 1.78 -8.27 14.07
N ARG A 77 1.27 -8.82 12.97
CA ARG A 77 2.07 -9.41 11.89
C ARG A 77 3.03 -8.41 11.27
N LEU A 78 2.57 -7.19 11.00
CA LEU A 78 3.40 -6.11 10.47
C LEU A 78 4.51 -5.73 11.46
N ALA A 79 4.22 -5.66 12.76
CA ALA A 79 5.23 -5.38 13.79
C ALA A 79 6.28 -6.49 13.88
N LYS A 80 5.86 -7.77 13.83
CA LYS A 80 6.76 -8.93 13.77
C LYS A 80 7.66 -8.88 12.53
N ALA A 81 7.07 -8.70 11.35
CA ALA A 81 7.80 -8.61 10.08
C ALA A 81 8.85 -7.49 10.12
N LYS A 82 8.49 -6.30 10.62
CA LYS A 82 9.45 -5.19 10.80
C LYS A 82 10.60 -5.57 11.72
N SER A 83 10.33 -6.19 12.87
CA SER A 83 11.36 -6.59 13.83
C SER A 83 12.32 -7.65 13.27
N GLU A 84 11.78 -8.66 12.60
CA GLU A 84 12.57 -9.73 11.96
C GLU A 84 13.42 -9.17 10.82
N CYS A 85 12.82 -8.39 9.91
CA CYS A 85 13.54 -7.82 8.78
C CYS A 85 14.60 -6.79 9.19
N LEU A 86 14.40 -6.05 10.29
CA LEU A 86 15.44 -5.21 10.87
C LEU A 86 16.67 -6.05 11.29
N SER A 87 16.42 -7.25 11.83
CA SER A 87 17.47 -8.16 12.31
C SER A 87 18.17 -8.90 11.16
N GLU A 88 17.40 -9.32 10.15
CA GLU A 88 17.89 -10.06 8.97
C GLU A 88 18.72 -9.14 8.04
N VAL A 89 18.18 -7.97 7.68
CA VAL A 89 18.77 -7.07 6.66
C VAL A 89 19.80 -6.12 7.25
N LYS A 90 19.71 -5.83 8.56
CA LYS A 90 20.59 -4.89 9.28
C LYS A 90 20.64 -3.47 8.67
N VAL A 91 19.51 -3.03 8.15
CA VAL A 91 19.31 -1.66 7.65
C VAL A 91 19.49 -0.63 8.78
N ASP A 92 20.01 0.56 8.44
CA ASP A 92 20.05 1.68 9.36
C ASP A 92 18.63 2.10 9.76
N LYS A 93 18.36 2.08 11.07
CA LYS A 93 17.04 2.42 11.63
C LYS A 93 16.59 3.84 11.27
N THR A 94 17.52 4.78 11.09
CA THR A 94 17.19 6.16 10.70
C THR A 94 16.56 6.21 9.30
N LEU A 95 16.99 5.35 8.38
CA LEU A 95 16.40 5.21 7.05
C LEU A 95 14.99 4.60 7.13
N VAL A 96 14.80 3.62 8.02
CA VAL A 96 13.50 2.99 8.26
C VAL A 96 12.51 3.97 8.89
N ASP A 97 12.94 4.76 9.88
CA ASP A 97 12.09 5.76 10.53
C ASP A 97 11.70 6.88 9.54
N GLY A 98 12.61 7.24 8.62
CA GLY A 98 12.34 8.18 7.52
C GLY A 98 11.17 7.80 6.61
N ILE A 99 10.85 6.50 6.46
CA ILE A 99 9.72 6.03 5.64
C ILE A 99 8.39 6.64 6.15
N LYS A 100 8.20 6.74 7.47
CA LYS A 100 6.98 7.30 8.06
C LYS A 100 6.80 8.78 7.75
N GLU A 101 7.91 9.47 7.49
CA GLU A 101 7.96 10.88 7.12
C GLU A 101 7.93 11.08 5.60
N GLY A 102 7.75 10.01 4.82
CA GLY A 102 7.78 10.06 3.36
C GLY A 102 9.19 10.19 2.76
N LYS A 103 10.24 9.98 3.56
CA LYS A 103 11.64 10.01 3.10
C LYS A 103 12.07 8.61 2.68
N PHE A 104 12.22 8.40 1.37
CA PHE A 104 12.69 7.14 0.79
C PHE A 104 14.11 7.35 0.24
N ALA A 105 15.11 7.04 1.07
CA ALA A 105 16.50 7.09 0.63
C ALA A 105 16.77 6.02 -0.44
N ASP A 106 17.63 6.33 -1.41
CA ASP A 106 18.09 5.36 -2.40
C ASP A 106 19.21 4.49 -1.81
N ASP A 107 18.82 3.60 -0.90
CA ASP A 107 19.72 2.72 -0.15
C ASP A 107 19.35 1.25 -0.38
N SER A 108 20.36 0.40 -0.63
CA SER A 108 20.14 -1.01 -0.94
C SER A 108 19.61 -1.81 0.24
N ALA A 109 20.08 -1.52 1.47
CA ALA A 109 19.58 -2.19 2.67
C ALA A 109 18.16 -1.73 3.01
N LEU A 110 17.81 -0.47 2.74
CA LEU A 110 16.44 0.01 2.87
C LEU A 110 15.48 -0.70 1.91
N LYS A 111 15.88 -0.89 0.65
CA LYS A 111 15.08 -1.64 -0.33
C LYS A 111 14.89 -3.09 0.06
N GLU A 112 15.96 -3.74 0.49
CA GLU A 112 15.93 -5.14 0.94
C GLU A 112 15.06 -5.29 2.20
N TYR A 113 15.11 -4.32 3.12
CA TYR A 113 14.23 -4.28 4.28
C TYR A 113 12.75 -4.15 3.90
N ILE A 114 12.42 -3.21 3.01
CA ILE A 114 11.04 -3.02 2.52
C ILE A 114 10.54 -4.28 1.82
N PHE A 115 11.35 -4.89 0.95
CA PHE A 115 11.02 -6.13 0.27
C PHE A 115 10.79 -7.28 1.27
N CYS A 116 11.66 -7.44 2.26
CA CYS A 116 11.51 -8.43 3.33
C CYS A 116 10.18 -8.26 4.07
N VAL A 117 9.85 -7.02 4.48
CA VAL A 117 8.60 -6.74 5.20
C VAL A 117 7.40 -7.05 4.30
N ASN A 118 7.41 -6.58 3.05
CA ASN A 118 6.33 -6.81 2.09
C ASN A 118 6.11 -8.30 1.81
N LYS A 119 7.20 -9.08 1.68
CA LYS A 119 7.14 -10.54 1.53
C LYS A 119 6.49 -11.20 2.75
N LYS A 120 6.93 -10.86 3.97
CA LYS A 120 6.40 -11.46 5.21
C LYS A 120 4.93 -11.10 5.47
N ILE A 121 4.46 -9.92 5.02
CA ILE A 121 3.05 -9.53 5.15
C ILE A 121 2.17 -9.96 3.95
N GLY A 122 2.77 -10.55 2.89
CA GLY A 122 2.06 -11.06 1.72
C GLY A 122 1.72 -10.02 0.66
N TYR A 123 2.31 -8.82 0.73
CA TYR A 123 2.11 -7.77 -0.28
C TYR A 123 2.97 -7.95 -1.52
N GLN A 124 4.13 -8.62 -1.41
CA GLN A 124 4.98 -8.97 -2.53
C GLN A 124 5.32 -10.46 -2.48
N ASN A 125 5.41 -11.12 -3.63
CA ASN A 125 5.90 -12.49 -3.70
C ASN A 125 7.44 -12.52 -3.84
N GLU A 126 8.03 -13.71 -3.94
CA GLU A 126 9.48 -13.88 -4.08
C GLU A 126 10.04 -13.27 -5.38
N ASN A 127 9.19 -13.09 -6.39
CA ASN A 127 9.54 -12.48 -7.67
C ASN A 127 9.37 -10.96 -7.67
N GLY A 128 9.00 -10.34 -6.53
CA GLY A 128 8.75 -8.89 -6.45
C GLY A 128 7.33 -8.47 -6.80
N ASP A 129 6.50 -9.37 -7.35
CA ASP A 129 5.16 -9.02 -7.82
C ASP A 129 4.27 -8.62 -6.66
N PHE A 130 3.66 -7.43 -6.75
CA PHE A 130 2.69 -6.97 -5.78
C PHE A 130 1.38 -7.75 -5.86
N GLN A 131 0.85 -8.14 -4.70
CA GLN A 131 -0.41 -8.86 -4.55
C GLN A 131 -1.55 -7.85 -4.36
N ASP A 132 -2.00 -7.25 -5.47
CA ASP A 132 -2.93 -6.12 -5.48
C ASP A 132 -4.23 -6.37 -4.69
N ASP A 133 -4.79 -7.56 -4.79
CA ASP A 133 -6.03 -7.92 -4.08
C ASP A 133 -5.84 -7.93 -2.57
N GLU A 134 -4.69 -8.40 -2.08
CA GLU A 134 -4.36 -8.40 -0.65
C GLU A 134 -4.10 -6.99 -0.12
N ILE A 135 -3.42 -6.16 -0.92
CA ILE A 135 -3.20 -4.75 -0.60
C ILE A 135 -4.55 -4.00 -0.51
N ARG A 136 -5.48 -4.25 -1.44
CA ARG A 136 -6.83 -3.63 -1.43
C ARG A 136 -7.63 -3.99 -0.20
N LYS A 137 -7.65 -5.27 0.16
CA LYS A 137 -8.41 -5.77 1.32
C LYS A 137 -8.04 -5.05 2.61
N VAL A 138 -6.76 -4.75 2.79
CA VAL A 138 -6.25 -4.11 4.03
C VAL A 138 -6.39 -2.59 4.00
N LEU A 139 -6.25 -1.96 2.84
CA LEU A 139 -6.18 -0.50 2.77
C LEU A 139 -7.53 0.18 2.49
N LYS A 140 -8.58 -0.57 2.10
CA LYS A 140 -9.93 -0.05 1.76
C LYS A 140 -10.60 0.77 2.86
N ASP A 141 -10.31 0.47 4.12
CA ASP A 141 -10.94 1.17 5.25
C ASP A 141 -10.16 2.44 5.63
N LYS A 142 -8.92 2.56 5.15
CA LYS A 142 -8.03 3.69 5.42
C LYS A 142 -7.98 4.70 4.27
N TYR A 143 -8.26 4.26 3.05
CA TYR A 143 -8.17 5.07 1.84
C TYR A 143 -9.37 4.78 0.94
N SER A 144 -9.89 5.81 0.27
CA SER A 144 -11.02 5.62 -0.65
C SER A 144 -10.68 4.65 -1.78
N GLU A 145 -11.69 3.96 -2.28
CA GLU A 145 -11.54 3.02 -3.40
C GLU A 145 -10.91 3.69 -4.63
N GLU A 146 -11.25 4.95 -4.89
CA GLU A 146 -10.63 5.75 -5.94
C GLU A 146 -9.12 5.96 -5.68
N LEU A 147 -8.72 6.30 -4.45
CA LEU A 147 -7.31 6.46 -4.08
C LEU A 147 -6.54 5.14 -4.19
N LEU A 148 -7.14 4.02 -3.81
CA LEU A 148 -6.52 2.70 -3.92
C LEU A 148 -6.41 2.23 -5.35
N ASN A 149 -7.48 2.36 -6.12
CA ASN A 149 -7.47 2.08 -7.56
C ASN A 149 -6.39 2.91 -8.24
N ARG A 150 -6.31 4.21 -7.93
CA ARG A 150 -5.27 5.09 -8.45
C ARG A 150 -3.88 4.62 -8.03
N SER A 151 -3.63 4.33 -6.75
CA SER A 151 -2.32 3.90 -6.25
C SER A 151 -1.85 2.58 -6.88
N ILE A 152 -2.75 1.60 -7.00
CA ILE A 152 -2.44 0.27 -7.52
C ILE A 152 -2.24 0.30 -9.04
N THR A 153 -3.17 0.89 -9.77
CA THR A 153 -3.11 0.94 -11.25
C THR A 153 -2.03 1.89 -11.79
N THR A 154 -1.62 2.89 -11.01
CA THR A 154 -0.58 3.85 -11.44
C THR A 154 0.84 3.32 -11.20
N CYS A 155 1.04 2.48 -10.16
CA CYS A 155 2.38 2.09 -9.70
C CYS A 155 2.78 0.65 -10.01
N ASN A 156 1.85 -0.25 -10.35
CA ASN A 156 2.16 -1.67 -10.58
C ASN A 156 2.57 -1.97 -12.05
N LYS A 157 3.58 -1.28 -12.58
CA LYS A 157 4.19 -1.60 -13.88
C LYS A 157 5.48 -2.39 -13.66
N LYS A 158 5.47 -3.68 -14.01
CA LYS A 158 6.63 -4.59 -13.97
C LYS A 158 7.91 -3.94 -14.52
N LYS A 159 9.02 -4.05 -13.79
CA LYS A 159 10.38 -3.75 -14.26
C LYS A 159 11.31 -4.96 -14.06
N ASP A 160 12.54 -4.82 -14.53
CA ASP A 160 13.44 -5.94 -14.84
C ASP A 160 13.97 -6.71 -13.62
N THR A 161 13.91 -6.18 -12.39
CA THR A 161 14.29 -6.94 -11.17
C THR A 161 13.39 -6.68 -9.94
N PRO A 162 13.17 -7.69 -9.06
CA PRO A 162 12.32 -7.58 -7.86
C PRO A 162 12.72 -6.49 -6.85
N GLN A 163 14.03 -6.21 -6.72
CA GLN A 163 14.57 -5.21 -5.80
C GLN A 163 14.45 -3.78 -6.35
N GLU A 164 14.11 -3.64 -7.64
CA GLU A 164 13.88 -2.35 -8.29
C GLU A 164 12.43 -1.86 -8.19
N ASP A 165 11.51 -2.71 -7.71
CA ASP A 165 10.12 -2.34 -7.41
C ASP A 165 10.00 -1.32 -6.26
N GLY A 166 11.08 -1.12 -5.48
CA GLY A 166 11.24 -0.03 -4.51
C GLY A 166 11.78 1.29 -5.07
N LYS A 167 12.01 1.42 -6.39
CA LYS A 167 12.53 2.65 -7.00
C LYS A 167 11.44 3.69 -7.23
N TRP A 168 11.21 4.54 -6.23
CA TRP A 168 10.85 5.95 -6.46
C TRP A 168 12.10 6.74 -6.90
N GLN A 169 12.81 6.25 -7.93
CA GLN A 169 14.05 6.92 -8.35
C GLN A 169 13.71 8.28 -9.00
N SER A 170 14.02 9.33 -8.24
CA SER A 170 14.37 10.68 -8.70
C SER A 170 13.27 11.62 -9.21
N ALA A 171 12.20 11.80 -8.43
CA ALA A 171 11.15 12.78 -8.71
C ALA A 171 11.55 14.26 -8.44
N GLN A 172 12.85 14.61 -8.40
CA GLN A 172 13.26 16.00 -8.26
C GLN A 172 13.93 16.61 -9.50
N ASN A 173 14.19 15.86 -10.58
CA ASN A 173 14.57 16.44 -11.89
C ASN A 173 14.39 15.53 -13.13
N ASP A 174 13.75 14.35 -13.04
CA ASP A 174 13.58 13.44 -14.18
C ASP A 174 12.45 13.90 -15.12
N THR A 175 12.75 14.02 -16.42
CA THR A 175 11.81 14.25 -17.53
C THR A 175 10.57 13.37 -17.43
N LYS A 176 10.71 12.11 -17.01
CA LYS A 176 9.59 11.16 -16.86
C LYS A 176 8.62 11.55 -15.74
N PHE A 177 9.11 12.18 -14.67
CA PHE A 177 8.25 12.68 -13.60
C PHE A 177 7.47 13.92 -14.04
N LYS A 178 8.09 14.80 -14.82
CA LYS A 178 7.42 15.97 -15.41
C LYS A 178 6.36 15.55 -16.43
N GLU A 179 6.64 14.50 -17.21
CA GLU A 179 5.65 13.86 -18.09
C GLU A 179 4.49 13.23 -17.31
N TYR A 180 4.78 12.54 -16.21
CA TYR A 180 3.75 12.01 -15.31
C TYR A 180 2.87 13.12 -14.74
N MET A 181 3.47 14.18 -14.19
CA MET A 181 2.73 15.32 -13.63
C MET A 181 1.85 16.01 -14.67
N PHE A 182 2.34 16.13 -15.90
CA PHE A 182 1.54 16.67 -16.99
C PHE A 182 0.39 15.75 -17.40
N CYS A 183 0.64 14.44 -17.50
CA CYS A 183 -0.41 13.46 -17.74
C CYS A 183 -1.50 13.52 -16.66
N PHE A 184 -1.09 13.57 -15.40
CA PHE A 184 -1.98 13.71 -14.25
C PHE A 184 -2.80 15.00 -14.33
N ASN A 185 -2.16 16.16 -14.50
CA ASN A 185 -2.86 17.44 -14.60
C ASN A 185 -3.84 17.49 -15.78
N LYS A 186 -3.49 16.88 -16.92
CA LYS A 186 -4.40 16.79 -18.07
C LYS A 186 -5.62 15.92 -17.78
N LYS A 187 -5.43 14.78 -17.11
CA LYS A 187 -6.51 13.87 -16.76
C LYS A 187 -7.45 14.44 -15.69
N MET A 188 -6.92 15.24 -14.77
CA MET A 188 -7.72 15.94 -13.77
C MET A 188 -8.36 17.23 -14.30
N GLY A 189 -8.07 17.60 -15.54
CA GLY A 189 -8.58 18.83 -16.15
C GLY A 189 -7.96 20.11 -15.57
N TYR A 190 -6.83 20.02 -14.86
CA TYR A 190 -6.10 21.18 -14.33
C TYR A 190 -5.23 21.86 -15.37
N GLN A 191 -4.78 21.12 -16.39
CA GLN A 191 -3.89 21.64 -17.43
C GLN A 191 -4.24 21.08 -18.81
N ASN A 192 -4.25 21.92 -19.84
CA ASN A 192 -4.52 21.49 -21.22
C ASN A 192 -3.25 21.02 -21.93
N GLU A 193 -3.36 20.55 -23.18
CA GLU A 193 -2.21 20.07 -23.96
C GLU A 193 -1.15 21.14 -24.24
N ALA A 194 -1.55 22.40 -24.31
CA ALA A 194 -0.66 23.55 -24.49
C ALA A 194 0.04 23.97 -23.19
N GLY A 195 -0.29 23.34 -22.06
CA GLY A 195 0.29 23.63 -20.75
C GLY A 195 -0.40 24.76 -19.98
N ASP A 196 -1.54 25.27 -20.46
CA ASP A 196 -2.32 26.30 -19.76
C ASP A 196 -3.13 25.68 -18.63
N PHE A 197 -3.16 26.35 -17.48
CA PHE A 197 -3.89 25.89 -16.30
C PHE A 197 -5.36 26.31 -16.30
N GLN A 198 -6.23 25.35 -16.07
CA GLN A 198 -7.64 25.53 -15.75
C GLN A 198 -7.76 25.82 -14.24
N LYS A 199 -7.60 27.10 -13.89
CA LYS A 199 -7.47 27.51 -12.48
C LYS A 199 -8.72 27.24 -11.64
N ALA A 200 -9.93 27.22 -12.22
CA ALA A 200 -11.15 26.98 -11.47
C ALA A 200 -11.26 25.52 -11.00
N GLU A 201 -10.83 24.59 -11.84
CA GLU A 201 -10.79 23.15 -11.63
C GLU A 201 -9.73 22.80 -10.58
N LEU A 202 -8.56 23.44 -10.69
CA LEU A 202 -7.49 23.32 -9.70
C LEU A 202 -7.90 23.89 -8.33
N LYS A 203 -8.55 25.06 -8.28
CA LYS A 203 -9.12 25.65 -7.05
C LYS A 203 -10.14 24.71 -6.40
N SER A 204 -11.07 24.19 -7.19
CA SER A 204 -12.12 23.29 -6.70
C SER A 204 -11.54 22.03 -6.09
N SER A 205 -10.51 21.45 -6.71
CA SER A 205 -9.85 20.25 -6.19
C SER A 205 -9.03 20.48 -4.92
N LEU A 206 -8.37 21.64 -4.81
CA LEU A 206 -7.61 22.00 -3.60
C LEU A 206 -8.52 22.35 -2.42
N ALA A 207 -9.67 22.98 -2.66
CA ALA A 207 -10.65 23.29 -1.63
C ALA A 207 -11.30 22.03 -1.02
N ILE A 208 -11.44 20.95 -1.78
CA ILE A 208 -11.96 19.66 -1.28
C ILE A 208 -10.98 18.98 -0.32
N ASN A 209 -9.67 19.16 -0.54
CA ASN A 209 -8.60 18.45 0.16
C ASN A 209 -7.91 19.26 1.27
N SER A 210 -8.37 20.48 1.48
CA SER A 210 -7.74 21.44 2.38
C SER A 210 -8.82 22.39 2.87
N ASN A 211 -9.13 22.39 4.17
CA ASN A 211 -9.91 23.44 4.84
C ASN A 211 -9.11 24.77 4.85
N GLN A 212 -8.61 25.21 3.70
CA GLN A 212 -7.66 26.29 3.52
C GLN A 212 -8.39 27.57 3.14
N GLU A 213 -8.25 28.62 3.95
CA GLU A 213 -8.74 29.96 3.62
C GLU A 213 -7.97 30.61 2.45
N ASN A 214 -6.81 30.06 2.05
CA ASN A 214 -5.88 30.65 1.09
C ASN A 214 -5.73 29.91 -0.26
N VAL A 215 -6.65 28.99 -0.60
CA VAL A 215 -6.59 28.21 -1.86
C VAL A 215 -6.46 29.10 -3.10
N ASN A 216 -7.15 30.24 -3.11
CA ASN A 216 -7.09 31.19 -4.23
C ASN A 216 -5.68 31.74 -4.42
N ASP A 217 -5.03 32.18 -3.34
CA ASP A 217 -3.68 32.76 -3.40
C ASP A 217 -2.65 31.71 -3.83
N ILE A 218 -2.79 30.47 -3.35
CA ILE A 218 -1.93 29.35 -3.74
C ILE A 218 -2.08 29.07 -5.24
N VAL A 219 -3.31 28.99 -5.78
CA VAL A 219 -3.50 28.74 -7.21
C VAL A 219 -2.99 29.89 -8.06
N GLU A 220 -3.23 31.14 -7.68
CA GLU A 220 -2.70 32.29 -8.42
C GLU A 220 -1.16 32.31 -8.42
N LYS A 221 -0.54 31.98 -7.29
CA LYS A 221 0.91 31.91 -7.14
C LYS A 221 1.54 30.74 -7.93
N CYS A 222 0.90 29.57 -7.91
CA CYS A 222 1.52 28.32 -8.34
C CYS A 222 1.15 27.87 -9.75
N ALA A 223 -0.04 28.20 -10.26
CA ALA A 223 -0.51 27.80 -11.59
C ALA A 223 0.09 28.70 -12.70
N VAL A 224 1.42 28.65 -12.84
CA VAL A 224 2.20 29.48 -13.77
C VAL A 224 2.76 28.62 -14.89
N LYS A 225 2.37 28.93 -16.14
CA LYS A 225 2.91 28.29 -17.34
C LYS A 225 4.42 28.52 -17.47
N LYS A 226 5.14 27.46 -17.82
CA LYS A 226 6.60 27.41 -18.03
C LYS A 226 6.90 27.05 -19.49
N SER A 227 8.18 26.79 -19.78
CA SER A 227 8.69 26.53 -21.13
C SER A 227 8.07 25.28 -21.79
N THR A 228 7.72 24.26 -21.01
CA THR A 228 7.01 23.07 -21.50
C THR A 228 5.78 22.79 -20.64
N PRO A 229 4.74 22.10 -21.18
CA PRO A 229 3.60 21.65 -20.39
C PRO A 229 4.01 20.77 -19.20
N GLN A 230 5.02 19.91 -19.40
CA GLN A 230 5.64 19.06 -18.38
C GLN A 230 6.31 19.87 -17.27
N GLU A 231 7.10 20.89 -17.63
CA GLU A 231 7.73 21.78 -16.66
C GLU A 231 6.69 22.57 -15.87
N SER A 232 5.65 23.03 -16.57
CA SER A 232 4.54 23.77 -15.96
C SER A 232 3.86 22.90 -14.90
N ALA A 233 3.54 21.64 -15.25
CA ALA A 233 2.86 20.71 -14.35
C ALA A 233 3.67 20.46 -13.07
N TYR A 234 4.95 20.14 -13.23
CA TYR A 234 5.86 19.86 -12.13
C TYR A 234 6.04 21.07 -11.20
N GLN A 235 6.31 22.25 -11.75
CA GLN A 235 6.54 23.46 -10.95
C GLN A 235 5.27 23.91 -10.22
N CYS A 236 4.10 23.75 -10.83
CA CYS A 236 2.82 24.05 -10.19
C CYS A 236 2.61 23.16 -8.96
N MET A 237 2.87 21.86 -9.09
CA MET A 237 2.60 20.91 -8.01
C MET A 237 3.61 21.01 -6.87
N LYS A 238 4.89 21.24 -7.20
CA LYS A 238 5.92 21.58 -6.22
C LYS A 238 5.56 22.84 -5.43
N CYS A 239 5.14 23.90 -6.14
CA CYS A 239 4.74 25.15 -5.49
C CYS A 239 3.52 24.96 -4.57
N ILE A 240 2.52 24.18 -4.97
CA ILE A 240 1.35 23.89 -4.13
C ILE A 240 1.78 23.14 -2.85
N ASP A 241 2.64 22.13 -2.97
CA ASP A 241 3.16 21.37 -1.83
C ASP A 241 3.96 22.24 -0.85
N ASP A 242 4.84 23.10 -1.38
CA ASP A 242 5.65 24.05 -0.59
C ASP A 242 4.78 25.07 0.19
N ASN A 243 3.54 25.33 -0.26
CA ASN A 243 2.63 26.31 0.36
C ASN A 243 1.48 25.65 1.13
N ARG A 244 1.46 24.32 1.27
CA ARG A 244 0.48 23.59 2.09
C ARG A 244 0.88 23.65 3.58
N PRO A 245 -0.06 23.87 4.53
CA PRO A 245 0.23 23.74 5.95
C PRO A 245 0.71 22.31 6.24
N LYS A 246 1.87 22.18 6.88
CA LYS A 246 2.39 20.89 7.34
C LYS A 246 1.78 20.60 8.71
N ASN A 247 0.89 19.62 8.76
CA ASN A 247 0.38 19.06 10.03
C ASN A 247 1.29 17.94 10.50
#